data_AF-A0A659UHR5-F1
#
_entry.id   AF-A0A659UHR5-F1
#
_cell.length_a   1.000
_cell.length_b   1.000
_cell.length_c   1.000
_cell.angle_alpha   90.00
_cell.angle_beta   90.00
_cell.angle_gamma   90.00
#
_symmetry.space_group_name_H-M   'P 1'
#
loop_
_entity.id
_entity.type
_entity.pdbx_description
1 polymer ?
#
loop_
_entity_poly.entity_id
_entity_poly.type
_entity_poly.pdbx_seq_one_letter_code
_entity_poly.pdbx_strand_id
1 'polypeptide(L)'
;GLMILKHRDVLPKIKELIWMGGVFYRKSEIITPTEFNAFCDPEALKIVLDSGVPILMVGLDVTMQVLIEAPQYAELATIDTPLGKLVNDWLLF
;
A
#
# COMPACT_ATOMS: atom_id res chain seq x y z
N GLY A 1 -7.41 10.61 6.75
CA GLY A 1 -7.96 11.96 6.95
C GLY A 1 -8.27 12.32 8.41
N LEU A 2 -9.11 11.55 9.11
CA LEU A 2 -9.72 11.97 10.38
C LEU A 2 -8.73 12.41 11.49
N MET A 3 -7.63 11.67 11.69
CA MET A 3 -6.61 12.03 12.69
C MET A 3 -6.01 13.41 12.42
N ILE A 4 -5.71 13.73 11.17
CA ILE A 4 -5.17 15.03 10.77
C ILE A 4 -6.18 16.15 11.05
N LEU A 5 -7.47 15.91 10.83
CA LEU A 5 -8.51 16.90 11.10
C LEU A 5 -8.69 17.16 12.61
N LYS A 6 -8.61 16.11 13.44
CA LYS A 6 -8.93 16.19 14.86
C LYS A 6 -7.73 16.46 15.78
N HIS A 7 -6.52 16.08 15.36
CA HIS A 7 -5.32 16.07 16.20
C HIS A 7 -4.12 16.68 15.47
N ARG A 8 -4.25 17.94 15.03
CA ARG A 8 -3.18 18.64 14.31
C ARG A 8 -1.90 18.81 15.15
N ASP A 9 -2.04 18.82 16.47
CA ASP A 9 -0.95 18.92 17.43
C ASP A 9 0.01 17.73 17.40
N VAL A 10 -0.43 16.58 16.88
CA VAL A 10 0.41 15.37 16.79
C VAL A 10 1.21 15.30 15.50
N LEU A 11 0.86 16.07 14.46
CA LEU A 11 1.53 16.00 13.16
C LEU A 11 3.03 16.26 13.22
N PRO A 12 3.55 17.23 14.01
CA PRO A 12 4.99 17.43 14.16
C PRO A 12 5.73 16.26 14.82
N LYS A 13 5.00 15.33 15.45
CA LYS A 13 5.56 14.13 16.09
C LYS A 13 5.64 12.95 15.12
N ILE A 14 5.02 13.06 13.95
CA ILE A 14 5.04 12.02 12.92
C ILE A 14 6.32 12.20 12.13
N LYS A 15 7.24 11.24 12.28
CA LYS A 15 8.49 11.23 11.52
C LYS A 15 8.23 11.10 10.02
N GLU A 16 7.40 10.14 9.64
CA GLU A 16 7.08 9.82 8.24
C GLU A 16 5.80 8.97 8.19
N LEU A 17 5.06 9.09 7.09
CA LEU A 17 3.98 8.20 6.71
C LEU A 17 4.35 7.42 5.45
N ILE A 18 4.44 6.10 5.55
CA ILE A 18 4.62 5.21 4.38
C ILE A 18 3.25 4.70 3.99
N TRP A 19 2.81 5.01 2.77
CA TRP A 19 1.48 4.68 2.28
C TRP A 19 1.55 3.92 0.96
N MET A 20 0.97 2.71 0.92
CA MET A 20 0.77 1.97 -0.32
C MET A 20 -0.53 2.46 -0.97
N GLY A 21 -0.39 3.03 -2.17
CA GLY A 21 -1.53 3.46 -2.94
C GLY A 21 -1.16 4.50 -4.00
N GLY A 22 -2.13 4.75 -4.89
CA GLY A 22 -1.94 5.59 -6.06
C GLY A 22 -1.13 4.92 -7.19
N VAL A 23 -1.00 5.65 -8.29
CA VAL A 23 -0.23 5.28 -9.49
C VAL A 23 0.29 6.58 -10.11
N PHE A 24 1.61 6.68 -10.29
CA PHE A 24 2.27 7.88 -10.81
C PHE A 24 2.59 7.76 -12.31
N TYR A 25 3.02 6.59 -12.77
CA TYR A 25 3.41 6.33 -14.15
C TYR A 25 2.93 4.95 -14.63
N ARG A 26 1.85 4.93 -15.43
CA ARG A 26 1.26 3.68 -15.92
C ARG A 26 1.60 3.41 -17.39
N LYS A 27 1.99 2.17 -17.71
CA LYS A 27 1.89 1.64 -19.08
C LYS A 27 0.42 1.32 -19.40
N SER A 28 -0.02 1.68 -20.60
CA SER A 28 -1.42 1.96 -20.99
C SER A 28 -2.43 0.79 -21.02
N GLU A 29 -2.13 -0.37 -20.43
CA GLU A 29 -2.89 -1.61 -20.70
C GLU A 29 -3.95 -1.97 -19.63
N ILE A 30 -4.04 -1.25 -18.51
CA ILE A 30 -5.00 -1.56 -17.43
C ILE A 30 -6.16 -0.54 -17.42
N ILE A 31 -7.39 -1.04 -17.27
CA ILE A 31 -8.68 -0.34 -17.49
C ILE A 31 -9.08 0.63 -16.36
N THR A 32 -8.58 0.46 -15.13
CA THR A 32 -8.99 1.28 -13.97
C THR A 32 -8.04 2.45 -13.74
N PRO A 33 -8.42 3.71 -13.98
CA PRO A 33 -7.50 4.86 -13.93
C PRO A 33 -6.95 5.19 -12.53
N THR A 34 -7.43 4.49 -11.49
CA THR A 34 -7.15 4.78 -10.08
C THR A 34 -6.80 3.50 -9.33
N GLU A 35 -5.82 3.58 -8.43
CA GLU A 35 -5.51 2.53 -7.46
C GLU A 35 -6.62 2.44 -6.40
N PHE A 36 -6.86 1.24 -5.86
CA PHE A 36 -8.02 0.94 -5.03
C PHE A 36 -8.10 1.80 -3.75
N ASN A 37 -7.01 1.90 -2.98
CA ASN A 37 -6.99 2.69 -1.75
C ASN A 37 -7.25 4.18 -2.03
N ALA A 38 -6.69 4.73 -3.11
CA ALA A 38 -6.97 6.09 -3.55
C ALA A 38 -8.42 6.29 -4.02
N PHE A 39 -9.01 5.28 -4.66
CA PHE A 39 -10.39 5.30 -5.15
C PHE A 39 -11.42 5.21 -4.02
N CYS A 40 -11.13 4.44 -2.96
CA CYS A 40 -12.06 4.22 -1.86
C CYS A 40 -12.39 5.47 -1.05
N ASP A 41 -11.43 6.38 -0.87
CA ASP A 41 -11.61 7.62 -0.10
C ASP A 41 -10.67 8.74 -0.60
N PRO A 42 -10.95 9.33 -1.78
CA PRO A 42 -10.12 10.38 -2.37
C PRO A 42 -10.09 11.64 -1.50
N GLU A 43 -11.16 11.94 -0.76
CA GLU A 43 -11.23 13.07 0.16
C GLU A 43 -10.25 12.92 1.33
N ALA A 44 -10.19 11.74 1.95
CA ALA A 44 -9.22 11.46 3.01
C ALA A 44 -7.79 11.47 2.49
N LEU A 45 -7.54 10.98 1.27
CA LEU A 45 -6.23 11.03 0.64
C LEU A 45 -5.79 12.49 0.43
N LYS A 46 -6.67 13.35 -0.09
CA LYS A 46 -6.38 14.78 -0.25
C LYS A 46 -5.96 15.42 1.07
N ILE A 47 -6.69 15.16 2.16
CA ILE A 47 -6.35 15.69 3.49
C ILE A 47 -4.98 15.20 3.95
N VAL A 48 -4.63 13.93 3.67
CA VAL A 48 -3.34 13.35 4.05
C VAL A 48 -2.21 14.00 3.27
N LEU A 49 -2.35 14.13 1.95
CA LEU A 49 -1.34 14.77 1.10
C LEU A 49 -1.13 16.24 1.46
N ASP A 50 -2.20 16.96 1.82
CA ASP A 50 -2.15 18.37 2.21
C ASP A 50 -1.69 18.57 3.68
N SER A 51 -1.40 17.50 4.43
CA SER A 51 -1.14 17.58 5.88
C SER A 51 0.23 18.18 6.25
N GLY A 52 1.17 18.22 5.30
CA GLY A 52 2.56 18.64 5.54
C GLY A 52 3.42 17.59 6.26
N VAL A 53 2.87 16.43 6.60
CA VAL A 53 3.63 15.27 7.09
C VAL A 53 4.52 14.75 5.95
N PRO A 54 5.79 14.36 6.20
CA PRO A 54 6.60 13.67 5.20
C PRO A 54 5.95 12.35 4.79
N ILE A 55 5.64 12.18 3.50
CA ILE A 55 4.95 11.00 2.99
C ILE A 55 5.81 10.30 1.94
N LEU A 56 5.99 8.99 2.11
CA LEU A 56 6.53 8.09 1.10
C LEU A 56 5.38 7.29 0.49
N MET A 57 5.18 7.45 -0.81
CA MET A 57 4.14 6.71 -1.55
C MET A 57 4.75 5.47 -2.22
N VAL A 58 4.12 4.31 -2.00
CA VAL A 58 4.42 3.05 -2.67
C VAL A 58 3.26 2.72 -3.61
N GLY A 59 3.29 3.32 -4.80
CA GLY A 59 2.23 3.16 -5.80
C GLY A 59 2.30 1.86 -6.58
N LEU A 60 1.29 1.63 -7.42
CA LEU A 60 1.23 0.47 -8.32
C LEU A 60 2.44 0.36 -9.25
N ASP A 61 3.08 1.48 -9.59
CA ASP A 61 4.29 1.52 -10.42
C ASP A 61 5.44 0.73 -9.81
N VAL A 62 5.46 0.61 -8.47
CA VAL A 62 6.45 -0.17 -7.71
C VAL A 62 5.90 -1.56 -7.40
N THR A 63 4.68 -1.66 -6.86
CA THR A 63 4.16 -2.96 -6.36
C THR A 63 3.89 -3.96 -7.48
N MET A 64 3.57 -3.50 -8.68
CA MET A 64 3.37 -4.39 -9.84
C MET A 64 4.69 -4.98 -10.38
N GLN A 65 5.85 -4.55 -9.88
CA GLN A 65 7.15 -5.15 -10.22
C GLN A 65 7.52 -6.34 -9.33
N VAL A 66 6.80 -6.55 -8.22
CA VAL A 66 7.12 -7.55 -7.19
C VAL A 66 5.98 -8.56 -7.02
N LEU A 67 5.53 -9.13 -8.14
CA LEU A 67 4.53 -10.18 -8.13
C LEU A 67 5.11 -11.49 -7.56
N ILE A 68 4.32 -12.21 -6.79
CA ILE A 68 4.69 -13.53 -6.29
C ILE A 68 4.38 -14.55 -7.40
N GLU A 69 5.41 -15.26 -7.86
CA GLU A 69 5.31 -16.30 -8.87
C GLU A 69 5.60 -17.68 -8.27
N ALA A 70 5.47 -18.74 -9.08
CA ALA A 70 5.62 -20.12 -8.65
C ALA A 70 6.89 -20.41 -7.82
N PRO A 71 8.08 -19.85 -8.15
CA PRO A 71 9.28 -20.06 -7.34
C PRO A 71 9.15 -19.50 -5.91
N GLN A 72 8.54 -18.31 -5.74
CA GLN A 72 8.38 -17.68 -4.43
C GLN A 72 7.35 -18.43 -3.58
N TYR A 73 6.28 -18.97 -4.17
CA TYR A 73 5.37 -19.88 -3.46
C TYR A 73 6.08 -21.13 -2.94
N ALA A 74 6.93 -21.74 -3.77
CA ALA A 74 7.70 -22.91 -3.36
C ALA A 74 8.65 -22.59 -2.19
N GLU A 75 9.28 -21.42 -2.21
CA GLU A 75 10.14 -20.95 -1.12
C GLU A 75 9.32 -20.69 0.17
N LEU A 76 8.18 -20.01 0.08
CA LEU A 76 7.29 -19.77 1.22
C LEU A 76 6.81 -21.07 1.87
N ALA A 77 6.54 -22.11 1.06
CA ALA A 77 6.13 -23.42 1.55
C ALA A 77 7.23 -24.14 2.38
N THR A 78 8.50 -23.71 2.28
CA THR A 78 9.59 -24.27 3.10
C THR A 78 9.62 -23.71 4.53
N ILE A 79 8.89 -22.62 4.81
CA ILE A 79 8.86 -21.98 6.12
C ILE A 79 7.94 -22.77 7.06
N ASP A 80 8.51 -23.73 7.80
CA ASP A 80 7.77 -24.61 8.73
C ASP A 80 7.42 -23.93 10.06
N THR A 81 6.57 -22.92 9.99
CA THR A 81 5.96 -22.27 11.15
C THR A 81 4.44 -22.16 10.96
N PRO A 82 3.65 -22.06 12.05
CA PRO A 82 2.21 -21.84 11.93
C PRO A 82 1.84 -20.62 11.08
N LEU A 83 2.61 -19.53 11.18
CA LEU A 83 2.41 -18.32 10.39
C LEU A 83 2.77 -18.53 8.92
N GLY A 84 3.89 -19.21 8.63
CA GLY A 84 4.32 -19.51 7.26
C GLY A 84 3.27 -20.30 6.50
N LYS A 85 2.70 -21.33 7.13
CA LYS A 85 1.60 -22.14 6.57
C LYS A 85 0.36 -21.29 6.28
N LEU A 86 -0.08 -20.49 7.25
CA LEU A 86 -1.26 -19.63 7.11
C LEU A 86 -1.11 -18.62 5.97
N VAL A 87 0.04 -17.95 5.88
CA VAL A 87 0.30 -16.94 4.83
C VAL A 87 0.34 -17.61 3.45
N ASN A 88 0.97 -18.78 3.33
CA ASN A 88 0.99 -19.52 2.08
C ASN A 88 -0.43 -19.92 1.64
N ASP A 89 -1.28 -20.36 2.56
CA ASP A 89 -2.67 -20.71 2.28
C ASP A 89 -3.50 -19.50 1.81
N TRP A 90 -3.27 -18.30 2.37
CA TRP A 90 -3.95 -17.07 1.95
C TRP A 90 -3.57 -16.61 0.54
N LEU A 91 -2.34 -16.85 0.13
CA LEU A 91 -1.84 -16.38 -1.17
C LEU A 91 -2.20 -17.34 -2.32
N LEU A 92 -2.53 -18.60 -2.03
CA LEU A 92 -2.92 -19.61 -3.04
C LEU A 92 -4.42 -19.59 -3.38
N PHE A 93 -5.23 -18.79 -2.68
CA PHE A 93 -6.67 -18.64 -2.89
C PHE A 93 -7.00 -17.68 -4.03
#